data_AF-A0A938BAT6-F1
#
_entry.id   AF-A0A938BAT6-F1
#
_cell.length_a   1.000
_cell.length_b   1.000
_cell.length_c   1.000
_cell.angle_alpha   90.00
_cell.angle_beta   90.00
_cell.angle_gamma   90.00
#
_symmetry.space_group_name_H-M   'P 1'
#
loop_
_entity.id
_entity.type
_entity.pdbx_description
1 polymer ?
#
loop_
_entity_poly.entity_id
_entity_poly.type
_entity_poly.pdbx_seq_one_letter_code
_entity_poly.pdbx_strand_id
1 'polypeptide(L)'
;MNNKRLITAFIVVFLFTFLYIAEAGLSNVEKGVFELEHIGMQIHAVEIEMSMYLAQEDKDSPNYDKGVSIKPAKKVVADLNVIKADLSALSLPQEINEFKPQLDGVVDKLIGIYGTVAKKGKIDLEKEFGSFWVMVDEYNKNLKLKIDSFVKIPKDFKEVNLLEVESGYFENQQDKEKFQSADRLIEEKKYVEASLILQELLSRYKDTQAEGSIVVRLADCAGLGSDAVYDKLGGFEYVLNMLDQFVSKKNYSPQIKRIYLQWRTLKHESENGMSNWSGIPNNKYIKVLWELAQAMEQYVDAHPDDNWARLQLLLLMDTPLIERWPQNYPYGSSVALDHYSLWGLEGF
;
A
#
# COMPACT_ATOMS: atom_id res chain seq x y z
N MET A 1 18.60 6.18 -25.91
CA MET A 1 19.06 5.18 -24.91
C MET A 1 20.17 5.78 -24.03
N ASN A 2 19.77 6.48 -22.97
CA ASN A 2 20.51 6.69 -21.71
C ASN A 2 19.53 7.38 -20.74
N ASN A 3 18.33 6.81 -20.60
CA ASN A 3 17.30 7.21 -19.64
C ASN A 3 17.72 6.79 -18.23
N LYS A 4 18.87 7.33 -17.78
CA LYS A 4 19.17 7.38 -16.37
C LYS A 4 18.17 8.37 -15.77
N ARG A 5 17.09 7.77 -15.26
CA ARG A 5 16.62 8.06 -13.92
C ARG A 5 15.97 9.44 -13.74
N LEU A 6 14.71 9.55 -14.16
CA LEU A 6 13.70 9.89 -13.16
C LEU A 6 13.74 8.73 -12.15
N ILE A 7 14.66 8.83 -11.20
CA ILE A 7 14.60 8.01 -9.98
C ILE A 7 13.30 8.46 -9.33
N THR A 8 12.27 7.63 -9.43
CA THR A 8 11.17 7.64 -8.46
C THR A 8 11.81 7.16 -7.17
N ALA A 9 12.40 8.08 -6.41
CA ALA A 9 12.94 7.79 -5.08
C ALA A 9 11.78 7.91 -4.11
N PHE A 10 11.23 6.75 -3.74
CA PHE A 10 10.65 6.43 -2.45
C PHE A 10 10.36 7.65 -1.54
N ILE A 11 9.12 8.17 -1.62
CA ILE A 11 8.51 8.81 -0.44
C ILE A 11 8.19 7.75 0.63
N VAL A 12 8.28 6.45 0.29
CA VAL A 12 8.11 5.36 1.23
C VAL A 12 9.29 5.35 2.21
N VAL A 13 9.01 5.80 3.43
CA VAL A 13 9.78 5.41 4.59
C VAL A 13 9.85 3.88 4.58
N PHE A 14 11.02 3.32 4.25
CA PHE A 14 11.31 1.92 4.57
C PHE A 14 11.31 1.81 6.10
N LEU A 15 10.11 1.60 6.66
CA LEU A 15 9.84 1.29 8.07
C LEU A 15 10.17 -0.19 8.32
N PHE A 16 11.26 -0.69 7.72
CA PHE A 16 11.82 -1.96 8.17
C PHE A 16 12.58 -1.68 9.46
N THR A 17 11.88 -1.85 10.57
CA THR A 17 12.18 -2.97 11.49
C THR A 17 11.11 -3.06 12.58
N PHE A 18 10.68 -4.30 12.80
CA PHE A 18 9.52 -4.74 13.59
C PHE A 18 9.54 -4.18 15.02
N LEU A 19 8.50 -3.45 15.38
CA LEU A 19 8.23 -2.92 16.72
C LEU A 19 7.77 -4.04 17.66
N TYR A 20 8.41 -4.16 18.82
CA TYR A 20 7.80 -4.74 20.02
C TYR A 20 8.09 -3.77 21.16
N ILE A 21 7.05 -3.12 21.65
CA ILE A 21 7.07 -2.37 22.91
C ILE A 21 6.03 -3.04 23.79
N ALA A 22 6.51 -3.65 24.87
CA ALA A 22 5.67 -4.18 25.92
C ALA A 22 4.94 -3.02 26.64
N GLU A 23 3.65 -3.25 26.92
CA GLU A 23 2.80 -2.66 27.97
C GLU A 23 1.87 -1.46 27.67
N ALA A 24 1.79 -0.91 26.46
CA ALA A 24 0.74 0.08 26.14
C ALA A 24 0.32 0.03 24.65
N GLY A 25 -0.90 0.49 24.34
CA GLY A 25 -1.40 0.71 22.97
C GLY A 25 -0.54 1.71 22.19
N LEU A 26 -1.03 2.22 21.05
CA LEU A 26 -0.22 3.14 20.24
C LEU A 26 -0.01 4.46 20.97
N SER A 27 1.25 4.89 21.07
CA SER A 27 1.60 6.20 21.60
C SER A 27 1.09 7.32 20.67
N ASN A 28 0.90 8.51 21.23
CA ASN A 28 0.52 9.68 20.43
C ASN A 28 1.55 9.99 19.33
N VAL A 29 2.84 9.71 19.58
CA VAL A 29 3.92 9.88 18.60
C VAL A 29 3.74 8.94 17.42
N GLU A 30 3.46 7.66 17.65
CA GLU A 30 3.21 6.68 16.58
C GLU A 30 2.01 7.08 15.71
N LYS A 31 0.90 7.48 16.34
CA LYS A 31 -0.29 7.97 15.61
C LYS A 31 0.04 9.21 14.77
N GLY A 32 0.79 10.15 15.34
CA GLY A 32 1.22 11.34 14.61
C GLY A 32 2.18 11.04 13.45
N VAL A 33 2.98 9.97 13.53
CA VAL A 33 3.79 9.49 12.40
C VAL A 33 2.88 8.94 11.30
N PHE A 34 1.86 8.15 11.62
CA PHE A 34 0.90 7.65 10.62
C PHE A 34 0.16 8.77 9.89
N GLU A 35 -0.19 9.86 10.58
CA GLU A 35 -0.75 11.07 9.96
C GLU A 35 0.24 11.70 8.95
N LEU A 36 1.52 11.81 9.32
CA LEU A 36 2.56 12.33 8.40
C LEU A 36 2.79 11.40 7.21
N GLU A 37 2.79 10.08 7.40
CA GLU A 37 2.88 9.09 6.33
C GLU A 37 1.69 9.20 5.36
N HIS A 38 0.47 9.35 5.88
CA HIS A 38 -0.73 9.53 5.06
C HIS A 38 -0.63 10.78 4.18
N ILE A 39 -0.16 11.92 4.71
CA ILE A 39 0.13 13.12 3.91
C ILE A 39 1.21 12.85 2.86
N GLY A 40 2.29 12.15 3.25
CA GLY A 40 3.35 11.73 2.34
C GLY A 40 2.83 10.91 1.14
N MET A 41 1.94 9.94 1.40
CA MET A 41 1.30 9.15 0.36
C MET A 41 0.48 10.01 -0.61
N GLN A 42 -0.26 11.00 -0.09
CA GLN A 42 -1.03 11.90 -0.94
C GLN A 42 -0.13 12.75 -1.87
N ILE A 43 1.00 13.24 -1.36
CA ILE A 43 2.01 13.96 -2.15
C ILE A 43 2.59 13.04 -3.23
N HIS A 44 2.93 11.80 -2.87
CA HIS A 44 3.48 10.82 -3.80
C HIS A 44 2.49 10.44 -4.91
N ALA A 45 1.20 10.30 -4.57
CA ALA A 45 0.16 10.02 -5.56
C ALA A 45 0.05 11.11 -6.63
N VAL A 46 0.21 12.38 -6.24
CA VAL A 46 0.23 13.52 -7.15
C VAL A 46 1.44 13.49 -8.08
N GLU A 47 2.62 13.11 -7.57
CA GLU A 47 3.83 12.93 -8.38
C GLU A 47 3.65 11.81 -9.41
N ILE A 48 3.14 10.65 -8.98
CA ILE A 48 2.86 9.50 -9.87
C ILE A 48 1.87 9.89 -10.97
N GLU A 49 0.83 10.68 -10.66
CA GLU A 49 -0.11 11.19 -11.66
C GLU A 49 0.60 12.09 -12.68
N MET A 50 1.45 13.00 -12.23
CA MET A 50 2.18 13.93 -13.11
C MET A 50 3.25 13.27 -13.97
N SER A 51 3.91 12.23 -13.48
CA SER A 51 4.96 11.52 -14.22
C SER A 51 4.48 11.04 -15.60
N MET A 52 3.21 10.64 -15.72
CA MET A 52 2.60 10.23 -16.98
C MET A 52 2.61 11.36 -18.02
N TYR A 53 2.15 12.54 -17.62
CA TYR A 53 2.04 13.68 -18.51
C TYR A 53 3.40 14.25 -18.89
N LEU A 54 4.35 14.26 -17.95
CA LEU A 54 5.73 14.63 -18.23
C LEU A 54 6.38 13.65 -19.24
N ALA A 55 6.11 12.35 -19.12
CA ALA A 55 6.57 11.35 -20.08
C ALA A 55 5.92 11.49 -21.46
N GLN A 56 4.68 12.01 -21.55
CA GLN A 56 4.05 12.35 -22.83
C GLN A 56 4.59 13.64 -23.44
N GLU A 57 5.29 14.50 -22.70
CA GLU A 57 5.94 15.68 -23.28
C GLU A 57 7.36 15.41 -23.78
N ASP A 58 7.89 14.20 -23.56
CA ASP A 58 9.15 13.79 -24.14
C ASP A 58 8.97 13.49 -25.64
N LYS A 59 9.76 14.15 -26.49
CA LYS A 59 9.68 13.99 -27.95
C LYS A 59 9.98 12.57 -28.43
N ASP A 60 10.72 11.81 -27.63
CA ASP A 60 11.03 10.41 -27.91
C ASP A 60 9.95 9.45 -27.40
N SER A 61 8.90 9.97 -26.76
CA SER A 61 7.78 9.18 -26.25
C SER A 61 6.90 8.65 -27.39
N PRO A 62 6.46 7.38 -27.35
CA PRO A 62 5.49 6.87 -28.32
C PRO A 62 4.13 7.58 -28.23
N ASN A 63 3.85 8.28 -27.12
CA ASN A 63 2.62 9.03 -26.87
C ASN A 63 2.91 10.54 -26.78
N TYR A 64 3.88 11.05 -27.56
CA TYR A 64 4.26 12.47 -27.50
C TYR A 64 3.08 13.41 -27.80
N ASP A 65 2.75 14.27 -26.84
CA ASP A 65 1.75 15.34 -26.97
C ASP A 65 2.24 16.61 -26.27
N LYS A 66 2.48 17.66 -27.07
CA LYS A 66 3.06 18.90 -26.56
C LYS A 66 2.02 19.70 -25.77
N GLY A 67 2.31 19.99 -24.50
CA GLY A 67 1.46 20.81 -23.64
C GLY A 67 0.40 20.01 -22.90
N VAL A 68 0.42 18.67 -23.00
CA VAL A 68 -0.49 17.78 -22.28
C VAL A 68 -0.34 17.92 -20.76
N SER A 69 0.81 18.37 -20.26
CA SER A 69 1.04 18.57 -18.82
C SER A 69 0.37 19.81 -18.24
N ILE A 70 -0.05 20.79 -19.05
CA ILE A 70 -0.50 22.11 -18.56
C ILE A 70 -1.76 22.02 -17.70
N LYS A 71 -2.79 21.28 -18.16
CA LYS A 71 -4.04 21.12 -17.41
C LYS A 71 -3.85 20.25 -16.16
N PRO A 72 -3.19 19.07 -16.24
CA PRO A 72 -2.80 18.29 -15.07
C PRO A 72 -2.00 19.07 -14.03
N ALA A 73 -1.02 19.88 -14.44
CA ALA A 73 -0.21 20.67 -13.52
C ALA A 73 -1.04 21.68 -12.71
N LYS A 74 -2.05 22.31 -13.33
CA LYS A 74 -2.99 23.19 -12.60
C LYS A 74 -3.82 22.42 -11.57
N LYS A 75 -4.32 21.23 -11.93
CA LYS A 75 -5.05 20.35 -11.00
C LYS A 75 -4.13 19.95 -9.85
N VAL A 76 -2.92 19.49 -10.15
CA VAL A 76 -1.93 19.09 -9.16
C VAL A 76 -1.55 20.22 -8.21
N VAL A 77 -1.37 21.43 -8.69
CA VAL A 77 -1.15 22.59 -7.80
C VAL A 77 -2.36 22.81 -6.88
N ALA A 78 -3.60 22.64 -7.37
CA ALA A 78 -4.78 22.73 -6.53
C ALA A 78 -4.84 21.60 -5.48
N ASP A 79 -4.58 20.36 -5.90
CA ASP A 79 -4.56 19.18 -5.01
C ASP A 79 -3.47 19.34 -3.93
N LEU A 80 -2.27 19.82 -4.27
CA LEU A 80 -1.20 20.09 -3.31
C LEU A 80 -1.56 21.20 -2.32
N ASN A 81 -2.31 22.22 -2.74
CA ASN A 81 -2.80 23.25 -1.81
C ASN A 81 -3.84 22.68 -0.81
N VAL A 82 -4.65 21.71 -1.24
CA VAL A 82 -5.56 20.99 -0.32
C VAL A 82 -4.74 20.18 0.68
N ILE A 83 -3.77 19.39 0.21
CA ILE A 83 -2.86 18.61 1.08
C ILE A 83 -2.12 19.52 2.07
N LYS A 84 -1.66 20.69 1.61
CA LYS A 84 -1.02 21.70 2.47
C LYS A 84 -1.94 22.22 3.56
N ALA A 85 -3.21 22.47 3.23
CA ALA A 85 -4.21 22.91 4.19
C ALA A 85 -4.50 21.82 5.23
N ASP A 86 -4.61 20.57 4.80
CA ASP A 86 -4.81 19.41 5.68
C ASP A 86 -3.61 19.24 6.63
N LEU A 87 -2.38 19.27 6.10
CA LEU A 87 -1.15 19.26 6.90
C LEU A 87 -1.14 20.39 7.94
N SER A 88 -1.55 21.60 7.53
CA SER A 88 -1.66 22.78 8.41
C SER A 88 -2.71 22.61 9.51
N ALA A 89 -3.75 21.81 9.29
CA ALA A 89 -4.77 21.50 10.29
C ALA A 89 -4.38 20.36 11.25
N LEU A 90 -3.40 19.51 10.89
CA LEU A 90 -2.96 18.40 11.75
C LEU A 90 -2.45 18.88 13.11
N SER A 91 -2.95 18.25 14.16
CA SER A 91 -2.47 18.44 15.53
C SER A 91 -1.49 17.32 15.87
N LEU A 92 -0.19 17.60 15.74
CA LEU A 92 0.87 16.64 16.01
C LEU A 92 1.39 16.76 17.46
N PRO A 93 1.87 15.66 18.05
CA PRO A 93 2.63 15.70 19.30
C PRO A 93 3.83 16.64 19.20
N GLN A 94 4.18 17.31 20.30
CA GLN A 94 5.27 18.28 20.35
C GLN A 94 6.59 17.68 19.85
N GLU A 95 6.80 16.40 20.10
CA GLU A 95 7.99 15.63 19.75
C GLU A 95 8.24 15.58 18.25
N ILE A 96 7.19 15.55 17.42
CA ILE A 96 7.27 15.42 15.96
C ILE A 96 6.70 16.65 15.22
N ASN A 97 6.21 17.66 15.94
CA ASN A 97 5.63 18.86 15.33
C ASN A 97 6.63 19.65 14.46
N GLU A 98 7.95 19.44 14.65
CA GLU A 98 9.01 20.03 13.82
C GLU A 98 9.02 19.53 12.36
N PHE A 99 8.40 18.38 12.07
CA PHE A 99 8.32 17.81 10.73
C PHE A 99 7.26 18.47 9.86
N LYS A 100 6.24 19.05 10.47
CA LYS A 100 5.17 19.77 9.77
C LYS A 100 5.70 20.91 8.88
N PRO A 101 6.50 21.87 9.37
CA PRO A 101 7.06 22.91 8.49
C PRO A 101 8.09 22.38 7.48
N GLN A 102 8.76 21.25 7.75
CA GLN A 102 9.67 20.63 6.76
C GLN A 102 8.86 20.07 5.59
N LEU A 103 7.80 19.32 5.88
CA LEU A 103 6.90 18.76 4.87
C LEU A 103 6.14 19.86 4.11
N ASP A 104 5.76 20.94 4.79
CA ASP A 104 5.20 22.14 4.17
C ASP A 104 6.15 22.72 3.09
N GLY A 105 7.44 22.81 3.41
CA GLY A 105 8.48 23.24 2.47
C GLY A 105 8.65 22.30 1.27
N VAL A 106 8.51 20.98 1.48
CA VAL A 106 8.50 19.98 0.39
C VAL A 106 7.30 20.22 -0.53
N VAL A 107 6.11 20.42 0.03
CA VAL A 107 4.88 20.72 -0.73
C VAL A 107 5.02 22.03 -1.52
N ASP A 108 5.55 23.08 -0.90
CA ASP A 108 5.78 24.38 -1.56
C ASP A 108 6.75 24.28 -2.73
N LYS A 109 7.84 23.51 -2.55
CA LYS A 109 8.79 23.26 -3.64
C LYS A 109 8.10 22.58 -4.82
N LEU A 110 7.26 21.57 -4.56
CA LEU A 110 6.55 20.83 -5.59
C LEU A 110 5.48 21.70 -6.30
N ILE A 111 4.74 22.51 -5.55
CA ILE A 111 3.82 23.52 -6.11
C ILE A 111 4.57 24.48 -7.05
N GLY A 112 5.75 24.95 -6.65
CA GLY A 112 6.58 25.84 -7.47
C GLY A 112 7.04 25.21 -8.78
N ILE A 113 7.46 23.94 -8.74
CA ILE A 113 7.85 23.17 -9.93
C ILE A 113 6.67 23.05 -10.88
N TYR A 114 5.54 22.49 -10.43
CA TYR A 114 4.39 22.26 -11.30
C TYR A 114 3.71 23.56 -11.74
N GLY A 115 3.74 24.62 -10.93
CA GLY A 115 3.24 25.94 -11.31
C GLY A 115 4.01 26.60 -12.47
N THR A 116 5.21 26.12 -12.76
CA THR A 116 6.08 26.67 -13.82
C THR A 116 6.43 25.67 -14.93
N VAL A 117 5.89 24.45 -14.88
CA VAL A 117 6.25 23.35 -15.78
C VAL A 117 6.10 23.71 -17.26
N ALA A 118 5.02 24.41 -17.62
CA ALA A 118 4.72 24.83 -18.99
C ALA A 118 5.74 25.82 -19.59
N LYS A 119 6.59 26.44 -18.75
CA LYS A 119 7.52 27.52 -19.12
C LYS A 119 8.98 27.07 -19.11
N LYS A 120 9.28 25.86 -18.66
CA LYS A 120 10.64 25.37 -18.43
C LYS A 120 11.03 24.27 -19.41
N GLY A 121 12.30 24.21 -19.77
CA GLY A 121 12.86 23.10 -20.53
C GLY A 121 13.13 21.89 -19.64
N LYS A 122 13.30 20.71 -20.26
CA LYS A 122 13.60 19.44 -19.56
C LYS A 122 14.77 19.55 -18.57
N ILE A 123 15.88 20.19 -18.98
CA ILE A 123 17.08 20.36 -18.14
C ILE A 123 16.78 21.17 -16.86
N ASP A 124 16.00 22.25 -16.99
CA ASP A 124 15.64 23.08 -15.84
C ASP A 124 14.71 22.32 -14.89
N LEU A 125 13.76 21.57 -15.43
CA LEU A 125 12.87 20.71 -14.64
C LEU A 125 13.65 19.62 -13.90
N GLU A 126 14.56 18.92 -14.57
CA GLU A 126 15.42 17.89 -13.95
C GLU A 126 16.23 18.46 -12.78
N LYS A 127 16.79 19.67 -12.93
CA LYS A 127 17.52 20.35 -11.86
C LYS A 127 16.62 20.68 -10.67
N GLU A 128 15.39 21.15 -10.91
CA GLU A 128 14.47 21.48 -9.84
C GLU A 128 13.92 20.26 -9.12
N PHE A 129 13.60 19.19 -9.84
CA PHE A 129 13.26 17.90 -9.24
C PHE A 129 14.44 17.33 -8.46
N GLY A 130 15.67 17.45 -8.95
CA GLY A 130 16.86 17.05 -8.18
C GLY A 130 16.96 17.79 -6.83
N SER A 131 16.71 19.10 -6.82
CA SER A 131 16.65 19.88 -5.57
C SER A 131 15.47 19.49 -4.67
N PHE A 132 14.33 19.15 -5.25
CA PHE A 132 13.16 18.65 -4.51
C PHE A 132 13.48 17.32 -3.81
N TRP A 133 14.09 16.37 -4.52
CA TRP A 133 14.45 15.07 -3.94
C TRP A 133 15.44 15.16 -2.81
N VAL A 134 16.40 16.10 -2.86
CA VAL A 134 17.30 16.36 -1.72
C VAL A 134 16.52 16.78 -0.47
N MET A 135 15.46 17.59 -0.62
CA MET A 135 14.61 18.00 0.52
C MET A 135 13.80 16.82 1.06
N VAL A 136 13.26 15.98 0.18
CA VAL A 136 12.53 14.76 0.56
C VAL A 136 13.44 13.79 1.31
N ASP A 137 14.64 13.54 0.80
CA ASP A 137 15.63 12.66 1.44
C ASP A 137 16.04 13.18 2.82
N GLU A 138 16.24 14.50 2.97
CA GLU A 138 16.57 15.13 4.25
C GLU A 138 15.41 14.99 5.25
N TYR A 139 14.18 15.28 4.83
CA TYR A 139 12.97 15.08 5.63
C TYR A 139 12.85 13.63 6.11
N ASN A 140 12.92 12.66 5.19
CA ASN A 140 12.78 11.24 5.47
C ASN A 140 13.88 10.76 6.44
N LYS A 141 15.12 11.19 6.23
CA LYS A 141 16.23 10.87 7.12
C LYS A 141 16.00 11.40 8.54
N ASN A 142 15.56 12.65 8.67
CA ASN A 142 15.32 13.26 9.98
C ASN A 142 14.14 12.60 10.70
N LEU A 143 13.05 12.31 9.96
CA LEU A 143 11.88 11.61 10.50
C LEU A 143 12.27 10.20 10.99
N LYS A 144 13.01 9.44 10.17
CA LYS A 144 13.50 8.12 10.55
C LYS A 144 14.35 8.15 11.82
N LEU A 145 15.34 9.04 11.89
CA LEU A 145 16.19 9.18 13.08
C LEU A 145 15.36 9.48 14.34
N LYS A 146 14.28 10.26 14.18
CA LYS A 146 13.36 10.57 15.27
C LYS A 146 12.52 9.36 15.67
N ILE A 147 11.94 8.66 14.70
CA ILE A 147 11.19 7.42 14.93
C ILE A 147 12.07 6.44 15.70
N ASP A 148 13.28 6.15 15.21
CA ASP A 148 14.24 5.22 15.83
C ASP A 148 14.60 5.61 17.28
N SER A 149 14.45 6.88 17.67
CA SER A 149 14.71 7.36 19.03
C SER A 149 13.57 7.10 20.02
N PHE A 150 12.33 6.96 19.53
CA PHE A 150 11.13 6.73 20.34
C PHE A 150 10.65 5.29 20.28
N VAL A 151 10.86 4.67 19.12
CA VAL A 151 10.44 3.32 18.79
C VAL A 151 11.59 2.37 19.14
N LYS A 152 11.39 1.54 20.17
CA LYS A 152 12.33 0.44 20.46
C LYS A 152 12.08 -0.69 19.47
N ILE A 153 13.13 -0.99 18.71
CA ILE A 153 13.13 -2.02 17.67
C ILE A 153 13.83 -3.27 18.20
N PRO A 154 13.09 -4.35 18.52
CA PRO A 154 13.69 -5.66 18.75
C PRO A 154 14.46 -6.15 17.53
N LYS A 155 15.63 -6.75 17.78
CA LYS A 155 16.52 -7.24 16.72
C LYS A 155 16.16 -8.62 16.17
N ASP A 156 15.24 -9.34 16.80
CA ASP A 156 14.92 -10.72 16.45
C ASP A 156 13.41 -10.92 16.32
N PHE A 157 12.88 -10.70 15.11
CA PHE A 157 11.62 -11.31 14.67
C PHE A 157 11.96 -12.63 13.96
N LYS A 158 12.53 -13.58 14.70
CA LYS A 158 12.79 -14.92 14.18
C LYS A 158 11.52 -15.74 14.31
N GLU A 159 11.01 -16.15 13.15
CA GLU A 159 10.08 -17.27 12.97
C GLU A 159 8.72 -17.14 13.71
N VAL A 160 7.97 -16.04 13.47
CA VAL A 160 6.54 -16.11 13.76
C VAL A 160 5.90 -17.08 12.79
N ASN A 161 5.38 -18.19 13.31
CA ASN A 161 4.58 -19.13 12.53
C ASN A 161 3.22 -18.49 12.24
N LEU A 162 3.10 -17.89 11.05
CA LEU A 162 1.88 -17.22 10.61
C LEU A 162 0.66 -18.15 10.66
N LEU A 163 0.81 -19.39 10.22
CA LEU A 163 -0.27 -20.37 10.27
C LEU A 163 -0.73 -20.63 11.71
N GLU A 164 0.20 -20.64 12.68
CA GLU A 164 -0.16 -20.78 14.09
C GLU A 164 -0.98 -19.60 14.60
N VAL A 165 -0.54 -18.36 14.32
CA VAL A 165 -1.27 -17.13 14.66
C VAL A 165 -2.68 -17.15 14.10
N GLU A 166 -2.81 -17.46 12.80
CA GLU A 166 -4.10 -17.49 12.11
C GLU A 166 -5.03 -18.58 12.62
N SER A 167 -4.47 -19.77 12.85
CA SER A 167 -5.20 -20.91 13.38
C SER A 167 -5.68 -20.69 14.82
N GLY A 168 -5.08 -19.73 15.54
CA GLY A 168 -5.49 -19.31 16.88
C GLY A 168 -6.84 -18.59 16.92
N TYR A 169 -7.30 -18.05 15.79
CA TYR A 169 -8.59 -17.35 15.69
C TYR A 169 -9.79 -18.28 15.41
N PHE A 170 -9.55 -19.58 15.26
CA PHE A 170 -10.60 -20.58 15.11
C PHE A 170 -10.98 -21.13 16.48
N GLU A 171 -12.21 -20.87 16.91
CA GLU A 171 -12.73 -21.34 18.20
C GLU A 171 -12.85 -22.88 18.27
N ASN A 172 -13.12 -23.52 17.13
CA ASN A 172 -13.34 -24.96 17.03
C ASN A 172 -12.08 -25.68 16.53
N GLN A 173 -11.60 -26.66 17.31
CA GLN A 173 -10.41 -27.47 16.97
C GLN A 173 -10.53 -28.24 15.64
N GLN A 174 -11.71 -28.74 15.30
CA GLN A 174 -11.95 -29.41 14.02
C GLN A 174 -11.88 -28.41 12.85
N ASP A 175 -12.40 -27.20 13.03
CA ASP A 175 -12.33 -26.17 11.99
C ASP A 175 -10.91 -25.63 11.83
N LYS A 176 -10.14 -25.56 12.93
CA LYS A 176 -8.71 -25.30 12.92
C LYS A 176 -7.95 -26.32 12.07
N GLU A 177 -8.21 -27.61 12.29
CA GLU A 177 -7.61 -28.71 11.52
C GLU A 177 -8.03 -28.66 10.04
N LYS A 178 -9.28 -28.32 9.75
CA LYS A 178 -9.76 -28.08 8.39
C LYS A 178 -9.01 -26.94 7.71
N PHE A 179 -8.83 -25.81 8.40
CA PHE A 179 -8.09 -24.66 7.87
C PHE A 179 -6.64 -25.02 7.56
N GLN A 180 -5.94 -25.67 8.50
CA GLN A 180 -4.57 -26.16 8.29
C GLN A 180 -4.48 -27.21 7.18
N SER A 181 -5.51 -28.04 7.01
CA SER A 181 -5.61 -28.96 5.87
C SER A 181 -5.76 -28.23 4.54
N ALA A 182 -6.60 -27.20 4.48
CA ALA A 182 -6.76 -26.40 3.27
C ALA A 182 -5.46 -25.67 2.88
N ASP A 183 -4.73 -25.14 3.86
CA ASP A 183 -3.43 -24.50 3.66
C ASP A 183 -2.41 -25.46 3.03
N ARG A 184 -2.27 -26.68 3.57
CA ARG A 184 -1.44 -27.75 2.96
C ARG A 184 -1.88 -28.13 1.55
N LEU A 185 -3.19 -28.20 1.29
CA LEU A 185 -3.71 -28.49 -0.05
C LEU A 185 -3.32 -27.41 -1.06
N ILE A 186 -3.24 -26.14 -0.64
CA ILE A 186 -2.76 -25.04 -1.48
C ILE A 186 -1.27 -25.23 -1.82
N GLU A 187 -0.43 -25.57 -0.84
CA GLU A 187 0.98 -25.90 -1.06
C GLU A 187 1.16 -27.08 -2.04
N GLU A 188 0.30 -28.09 -1.93
CA GLU A 188 0.23 -29.24 -2.84
C GLU A 188 -0.43 -28.92 -4.20
N LYS A 189 -0.80 -27.66 -4.46
CA LYS A 189 -1.47 -27.18 -5.68
C LYS A 189 -2.85 -27.81 -5.94
N LYS A 190 -3.51 -28.33 -4.91
CA LYS A 190 -4.86 -28.91 -4.93
C LYS A 190 -5.93 -27.85 -4.63
N TYR A 191 -5.95 -26.79 -5.43
CA TYR A 191 -6.75 -25.59 -5.16
C TYR A 191 -8.27 -25.83 -5.14
N VAL A 192 -8.79 -26.78 -5.92
CA VAL A 192 -10.23 -27.14 -5.91
C VAL A 192 -10.66 -27.75 -4.57
N GLU A 193 -9.83 -28.62 -4.00
CA GLU A 193 -10.13 -29.30 -2.74
C GLU A 193 -10.00 -28.30 -1.57
N ALA A 194 -8.95 -27.48 -1.59
CA ALA A 194 -8.77 -26.40 -0.63
C ALA A 194 -9.93 -25.42 -0.64
N SER A 195 -10.38 -24.98 -1.82
CA SER A 195 -11.43 -23.96 -1.93
C SER A 195 -12.78 -24.44 -1.38
N LEU A 196 -13.12 -25.72 -1.54
CA LEU A 196 -14.34 -26.30 -0.96
C LEU A 196 -14.32 -26.23 0.58
N ILE A 197 -13.19 -26.58 1.21
CA ILE A 197 -13.03 -26.50 2.66
C ILE A 197 -13.13 -25.04 3.13
N LEU A 198 -12.48 -24.13 2.41
CA LEU A 198 -12.45 -22.71 2.78
C LEU A 198 -13.81 -22.03 2.62
N GLN A 199 -14.59 -22.36 1.58
CA GLN A 199 -15.96 -21.86 1.41
C GLN A 199 -16.87 -22.33 2.56
N GLU A 200 -16.71 -23.59 2.99
CA GLU A 200 -17.42 -24.10 4.16
C GLU A 200 -17.07 -23.31 5.42
N LEU A 201 -15.78 -23.08 5.67
CA LEU A 201 -15.30 -22.29 6.82
C LEU A 201 -15.77 -20.83 6.76
N LEU A 202 -15.72 -20.19 5.59
CA LEU A 202 -16.13 -18.79 5.42
C LEU A 202 -17.59 -18.57 5.85
N SER A 203 -18.48 -19.52 5.57
CA SER A 203 -19.89 -19.43 5.97
C SER A 203 -20.11 -19.41 7.48
N ARG A 204 -19.16 -19.94 8.27
CA ARG A 204 -19.24 -20.02 9.73
C ARG A 204 -18.49 -18.90 10.43
N TYR A 205 -17.35 -18.51 9.87
CA TYR A 205 -16.43 -17.53 10.48
C TYR A 205 -16.60 -16.11 9.91
N LYS A 206 -17.65 -15.86 9.12
CA LYS A 206 -17.98 -14.52 8.64
C LYS A 206 -18.11 -13.56 9.83
N ASP A 207 -17.58 -12.34 9.68
CA ASP A 207 -17.58 -11.29 10.69
C ASP A 207 -16.74 -11.63 11.96
N THR A 208 -15.88 -12.65 11.88
CA THR A 208 -14.88 -12.96 12.92
C THR A 208 -13.47 -12.61 12.46
N GLN A 209 -12.51 -12.62 13.38
CA GLN A 209 -11.09 -12.38 13.07
C GLN A 209 -10.49 -13.43 12.12
N ALA A 210 -11.03 -14.65 12.12
CA ALA A 210 -10.60 -15.72 11.22
C ALA A 210 -11.06 -15.52 9.77
N GLU A 211 -12.09 -14.69 9.52
CA GLU A 211 -12.63 -14.44 8.18
C GLU A 211 -11.53 -14.04 7.20
N GLY A 212 -10.67 -13.11 7.59
CA GLY A 212 -9.63 -12.58 6.71
C GLY A 212 -8.62 -13.64 6.26
N SER A 213 -8.20 -14.53 7.16
CA SER A 213 -7.30 -15.63 6.82
C SER A 213 -7.91 -16.60 5.80
N ILE A 214 -9.23 -16.83 5.87
CA ILE A 214 -9.97 -17.66 4.91
C ILE A 214 -10.09 -16.94 3.56
N VAL A 215 -10.44 -15.64 3.58
CA VAL A 215 -10.57 -14.79 2.38
C VAL A 215 -9.28 -14.75 1.56
N VAL A 216 -8.12 -14.61 2.22
CA VAL A 216 -6.81 -14.62 1.55
C VAL A 216 -6.56 -15.94 0.81
N ARG A 217 -6.80 -17.08 1.46
CA ARG A 217 -6.59 -18.39 0.82
C ARG A 217 -7.58 -18.63 -0.32
N LEU A 218 -8.82 -18.17 -0.19
CA LEU A 218 -9.79 -18.26 -1.28
C LEU A 218 -9.34 -17.43 -2.49
N ALA A 219 -8.79 -16.25 -2.27
CA ALA A 219 -8.17 -15.44 -3.32
C ALA A 219 -6.95 -16.14 -3.94
N ASP A 220 -6.10 -16.80 -3.14
CA ASP A 220 -4.98 -17.60 -3.63
C ASP A 220 -5.44 -18.78 -4.48
N CYS A 221 -6.44 -19.54 -4.03
CA CYS A 221 -7.03 -20.63 -4.80
C CYS A 221 -7.54 -20.15 -6.16
N ALA A 222 -8.15 -18.97 -6.22
CA ALA A 222 -8.66 -18.42 -7.47
C ALA A 222 -7.53 -17.92 -8.39
N GLY A 223 -6.51 -17.25 -7.85
CA GLY A 223 -5.41 -16.69 -8.63
C GLY A 223 -4.39 -17.72 -9.10
N LEU A 224 -4.13 -18.76 -8.31
CA LEU A 224 -3.17 -19.84 -8.65
C LEU A 224 -3.85 -21.08 -9.27
N GLY A 225 -5.18 -21.16 -9.19
CA GLY A 225 -5.97 -22.28 -9.66
C GLY A 225 -6.05 -22.38 -11.19
N SER A 226 -6.51 -23.53 -11.68
CA SER A 226 -6.90 -23.66 -13.09
C SER A 226 -8.23 -22.94 -13.35
N ASP A 227 -8.57 -22.77 -14.62
CA ASP A 227 -9.89 -22.24 -15.05
C ASP A 227 -11.05 -22.99 -14.36
N ALA A 228 -10.91 -24.28 -14.09
CA ALA A 228 -11.93 -25.06 -13.39
C ALA A 228 -12.09 -24.66 -11.90
N VAL A 229 -11.02 -24.23 -11.23
CA VAL A 229 -11.10 -23.66 -9.87
C VAL A 229 -11.76 -22.29 -9.93
N TYR A 230 -11.33 -21.49 -10.90
CA TYR A 230 -11.83 -20.14 -11.14
C TYR A 230 -13.34 -20.13 -11.40
N ASP A 231 -13.83 -20.97 -12.32
CA ASP A 231 -15.27 -21.11 -12.62
C ASP A 231 -16.07 -21.57 -11.40
N LYS A 232 -15.51 -22.52 -10.63
CA LYS A 232 -16.18 -23.07 -9.44
C LYS A 232 -16.28 -22.08 -8.29
N LEU A 233 -15.31 -21.17 -8.18
CA LEU A 233 -15.35 -20.06 -7.24
C LEU A 233 -16.26 -18.91 -7.73
N GLY A 234 -16.82 -18.97 -8.93
CA GLY A 234 -17.62 -17.88 -9.50
C GLY A 234 -16.78 -16.79 -10.18
N GLY A 235 -15.53 -17.11 -10.49
CA GLY A 235 -14.60 -16.27 -11.24
C GLY A 235 -14.06 -15.07 -10.46
N PHE A 236 -13.39 -14.18 -11.19
CA PHE A 236 -12.74 -12.97 -10.68
C PHE A 236 -13.70 -12.05 -9.94
N GLU A 237 -14.92 -11.87 -10.45
CA GLU A 237 -15.93 -10.99 -9.84
C GLU A 237 -16.31 -11.47 -8.44
N TYR A 238 -16.40 -12.78 -8.22
CA TYR A 238 -16.69 -13.32 -6.89
C TYR A 238 -15.58 -13.00 -5.89
N VAL A 239 -14.31 -13.23 -6.28
CA VAL A 239 -13.14 -13.00 -5.43
C VAL A 239 -13.00 -11.51 -5.11
N LEU A 240 -13.13 -10.65 -6.13
CA LEU A 240 -13.07 -9.21 -5.94
C LEU A 240 -14.21 -8.72 -5.04
N ASN A 241 -15.44 -9.22 -5.21
CA ASN A 241 -16.56 -8.88 -4.35
C ASN A 241 -16.36 -9.35 -2.90
N MET A 242 -15.78 -10.54 -2.70
CA MET A 242 -15.43 -11.03 -1.36
C MET A 242 -14.39 -10.12 -0.68
N LEU A 243 -13.35 -9.71 -1.40
CA LEU A 243 -12.33 -8.77 -0.91
C LEU A 243 -12.92 -7.37 -0.66
N ASP A 244 -13.72 -6.84 -1.59
CA ASP A 244 -14.45 -5.57 -1.46
C ASP A 244 -15.31 -5.59 -0.18
N GLN A 245 -16.06 -6.67 0.05
CA GLN A 245 -16.88 -6.84 1.26
C GLN A 245 -16.01 -6.85 2.52
N PHE A 246 -14.93 -7.64 2.56
CA PHE A 246 -14.06 -7.69 3.74
C PHE A 246 -13.46 -6.31 4.05
N VAL A 247 -12.87 -5.65 3.06
CA VAL A 247 -12.25 -4.33 3.20
C VAL A 247 -13.28 -3.28 3.65
N SER A 248 -14.51 -3.33 3.13
CA SER A 248 -15.57 -2.39 3.51
C SER A 248 -16.02 -2.49 4.98
N LYS A 249 -15.91 -3.68 5.58
CA LYS A 249 -16.25 -3.89 7.00
C LYS A 249 -15.23 -3.24 7.94
N LYS A 250 -13.98 -3.09 7.49
CA LYS A 250 -12.86 -2.55 8.28
C LYS A 250 -12.58 -3.34 9.56
N ASN A 251 -12.87 -4.64 9.53
CA ASN A 251 -12.59 -5.55 10.63
C ASN A 251 -11.09 -5.89 10.67
N TYR A 252 -10.56 -6.11 11.87
CA TYR A 252 -9.21 -6.63 12.03
C TYR A 252 -9.11 -8.04 11.45
N SER A 253 -7.97 -8.30 10.80
CA SER A 253 -7.53 -9.62 10.38
C SER A 253 -6.01 -9.73 10.57
N PRO A 254 -5.50 -10.91 10.97
CA PRO A 254 -4.06 -11.16 11.02
C PRO A 254 -3.38 -11.07 9.64
N GLN A 255 -4.13 -10.95 8.55
CA GLN A 255 -3.63 -10.80 7.18
C GLN A 255 -4.07 -9.49 6.51
N ILE A 256 -4.48 -8.48 7.28
CA ILE A 256 -5.08 -7.27 6.71
C ILE A 256 -4.22 -6.59 5.62
N LYS A 257 -2.88 -6.58 5.79
CA LYS A 257 -1.96 -6.07 4.77
C LYS A 257 -2.09 -6.84 3.45
N ARG A 258 -2.08 -8.18 3.52
CA ARG A 258 -2.17 -9.04 2.35
C ARG A 258 -3.54 -8.94 1.68
N ILE A 259 -4.61 -8.86 2.48
CA ILE A 259 -5.98 -8.65 1.97
C ILE A 259 -6.06 -7.34 1.20
N TYR A 260 -5.56 -6.24 1.77
CA TYR A 260 -5.56 -4.94 1.10
C TYR A 260 -4.76 -4.98 -0.22
N LEU A 261 -3.60 -5.65 -0.24
CA LEU A 261 -2.79 -5.78 -1.44
C LEU A 261 -3.51 -6.59 -2.53
N GLN A 262 -4.08 -7.74 -2.20
CA GLN A 262 -4.87 -8.55 -3.14
C GLN A 262 -6.07 -7.77 -3.68
N TRP A 263 -6.81 -7.11 -2.78
CA TRP A 263 -7.95 -6.26 -3.13
C TRP A 263 -7.54 -5.16 -4.11
N ARG A 264 -6.52 -4.37 -3.77
CA ARG A 264 -6.05 -3.25 -4.58
C ARG A 264 -5.61 -3.71 -5.96
N THR A 265 -4.83 -4.78 -6.02
CA THR A 265 -4.29 -5.33 -7.27
C THR A 265 -5.42 -5.75 -8.20
N LEU A 266 -6.37 -6.57 -7.73
CA LEU A 266 -7.50 -7.02 -8.53
C LEU A 266 -8.43 -5.86 -8.89
N LYS A 267 -8.74 -4.97 -7.94
CA LYS A 267 -9.59 -3.79 -8.19
C LYS A 267 -8.98 -2.90 -9.28
N HIS A 268 -7.67 -2.68 -9.23
CA HIS A 268 -6.97 -1.88 -10.22
C HIS A 268 -6.95 -2.54 -11.60
N GLU A 269 -6.59 -3.82 -11.64
CA GLU A 269 -6.60 -4.63 -12.86
C GLU A 269 -7.97 -4.57 -13.56
N SER A 270 -9.05 -4.77 -12.80
CA SER A 270 -10.42 -4.74 -13.32
C SER A 270 -10.84 -3.39 -13.88
N GLU A 271 -10.58 -2.31 -13.12
CA GLU A 271 -11.18 -0.99 -13.41
C GLU A 271 -10.30 -0.12 -14.30
N ASN A 272 -8.97 -0.33 -14.29
CA ASN A 272 -8.01 0.58 -14.93
C ASN A 272 -6.99 -0.13 -15.82
N GLY A 273 -6.81 -1.45 -15.67
CA GLY A 273 -5.74 -2.22 -16.33
C GLY A 273 -4.36 -1.96 -15.74
N MET A 274 -3.33 -2.69 -16.20
CA MET A 274 -1.99 -2.68 -15.59
C MET A 274 -0.94 -1.85 -16.34
N SER A 275 -1.31 -1.13 -17.40
CA SER A 275 -0.37 -0.40 -18.26
C SER A 275 0.25 0.81 -17.55
N ASN A 276 1.48 1.17 -17.93
CA ASN A 276 2.10 2.44 -17.52
C ASN A 276 1.32 3.69 -17.94
N TRP A 277 0.37 3.54 -18.86
CA TRP A 277 -0.47 4.62 -19.38
C TRP A 277 -1.92 4.57 -18.86
N SER A 278 -2.25 3.57 -18.03
CA SER A 278 -3.56 3.47 -17.39
C SER A 278 -3.78 4.59 -16.37
N GLY A 279 -5.04 4.91 -16.08
CA GLY A 279 -5.37 5.76 -14.94
C GLY A 279 -4.96 5.08 -13.64
N ILE A 280 -4.24 5.77 -12.75
CA ILE A 280 -3.84 5.22 -11.43
C ILE A 280 -4.48 6.07 -10.35
N PRO A 281 -5.70 5.73 -9.89
CA PRO A 281 -6.41 6.52 -8.89
C PRO A 281 -5.90 6.21 -7.48
N ASN A 282 -4.61 6.47 -7.22
CA ASN A 282 -3.97 6.22 -5.92
C ASN A 282 -4.72 6.89 -4.76
N ASN A 283 -5.35 8.05 -4.99
CA ASN A 283 -6.19 8.71 -3.98
C ASN A 283 -7.33 7.82 -3.46
N LYS A 284 -7.96 6.98 -4.30
CA LYS A 284 -9.00 6.04 -3.88
C LYS A 284 -8.41 4.93 -3.00
N TYR A 285 -7.26 4.39 -3.38
CA TYR A 285 -6.61 3.32 -2.64
C TYR A 285 -6.04 3.81 -1.31
N ILE A 286 -5.40 4.99 -1.29
CA ILE A 286 -4.92 5.66 -0.07
C ILE A 286 -6.06 5.88 0.90
N LYS A 287 -7.23 6.36 0.44
CA LYS A 287 -8.40 6.55 1.30
C LYS A 287 -8.81 5.23 1.99
N VAL A 288 -8.87 4.13 1.24
CA VAL A 288 -9.23 2.83 1.80
C VAL A 288 -8.15 2.33 2.76
N LEU A 289 -6.87 2.44 2.41
CA LEU A 289 -5.74 2.10 3.28
C LEU A 289 -5.80 2.88 4.60
N TRP A 290 -6.07 4.18 4.53
CA TRP A 290 -6.16 5.05 5.69
C TRP A 290 -7.35 4.69 6.59
N GLU A 291 -8.53 4.44 6.01
CA GLU A 291 -9.69 4.00 6.77
C GLU A 291 -9.47 2.63 7.44
N LEU A 292 -8.74 1.72 6.79
CA LEU A 292 -8.32 0.46 7.39
C LEU A 292 -7.31 0.69 8.52
N ALA A 293 -6.30 1.52 8.31
CA ALA A 293 -5.29 1.84 9.31
C ALA A 293 -5.93 2.41 10.58
N GLN A 294 -6.84 3.37 10.45
CA GLN A 294 -7.58 3.94 11.58
C GLN A 294 -8.42 2.90 12.34
N ALA A 295 -9.04 1.95 11.64
CA ALA A 295 -9.75 0.85 12.29
C ALA A 295 -8.80 -0.11 13.01
N MET A 296 -7.62 -0.38 12.44
CA MET A 296 -6.59 -1.21 13.08
C MET A 296 -5.97 -0.50 14.28
N GLU A 297 -5.79 0.82 14.25
CA GLU A 297 -5.35 1.62 15.41
C GLU A 297 -6.30 1.43 16.60
N GLN A 298 -7.62 1.52 16.36
CA GLN A 298 -8.64 1.29 17.39
C GLN A 298 -8.55 -0.14 17.96
N TYR A 299 -8.32 -1.13 17.10
CA TYR A 299 -8.15 -2.51 17.53
C TYR A 299 -6.89 -2.69 18.39
N VAL A 300 -5.74 -2.12 17.98
CA VAL A 300 -4.47 -2.19 18.71
C VAL A 300 -4.56 -1.49 20.07
N ASP A 301 -5.28 -0.36 20.14
CA ASP A 301 -5.52 0.32 21.42
C ASP A 301 -6.39 -0.52 22.37
N ALA A 302 -7.36 -1.26 21.84
CA ALA A 302 -8.21 -2.16 22.62
C ALA A 302 -7.50 -3.47 23.01
N HIS A 303 -6.48 -3.87 22.25
CA HIS A 303 -5.72 -5.12 22.43
C HIS A 303 -4.21 -4.83 22.43
N PRO A 304 -3.68 -4.11 23.43
CA PRO A 304 -2.30 -3.63 23.43
C PRO A 304 -1.25 -4.74 23.43
N ASP A 305 -1.62 -5.96 23.86
CA ASP A 305 -0.76 -7.14 23.89
C ASP A 305 -0.75 -7.91 22.55
N ASP A 306 -1.62 -7.57 21.60
CA ASP A 306 -1.65 -8.15 20.25
C ASP A 306 -0.57 -7.51 19.36
N ASN A 307 0.66 -7.97 19.54
CA ASN A 307 1.81 -7.50 18.78
C ASN A 307 1.71 -7.82 17.29
N TRP A 308 0.95 -8.85 16.92
CA TRP A 308 0.71 -9.17 15.52
C TRP A 308 -0.18 -8.12 14.85
N ALA A 309 -1.22 -7.65 15.54
CA ALA A 309 -2.06 -6.57 15.03
C ALA A 309 -1.28 -5.27 14.81
N ARG A 310 -0.41 -4.91 15.77
CA ARG A 310 0.48 -3.75 15.62
C ARG A 310 1.40 -3.90 14.43
N LEU A 311 1.98 -5.08 14.25
CA LEU A 311 2.80 -5.38 13.08
C LEU A 311 2.00 -5.23 11.78
N GLN A 312 0.80 -5.79 11.72
CA GLN A 312 -0.04 -5.68 10.53
C GLN A 312 -0.40 -4.23 10.20
N LEU A 313 -0.65 -3.38 11.21
CA LEU A 313 -0.86 -1.94 11.00
C LEU A 313 0.38 -1.26 10.41
N LEU A 314 1.57 -1.53 10.95
CA LEU A 314 2.82 -0.98 10.42
C LEU A 314 3.06 -1.42 8.97
N LEU A 315 2.85 -2.71 8.69
CA LEU A 315 2.97 -3.26 7.34
C LEU A 315 1.93 -2.66 6.39
N LEU A 316 0.71 -2.38 6.87
CA LEU A 316 -0.33 -1.75 6.09
C LEU A 316 0.07 -0.32 5.71
N MET A 317 0.59 0.46 6.67
CA MET A 317 1.10 1.83 6.44
C MET A 317 2.36 1.86 5.57
N ASP A 318 3.15 0.79 5.55
CA ASP A 318 4.32 0.62 4.66
C ASP A 318 3.94 0.14 3.24
N THR A 319 2.65 0.00 2.93
CA THR A 319 2.25 -0.52 1.61
C THR A 319 2.60 0.50 0.51
N PRO A 320 3.46 0.15 -0.46
CA PRO A 320 3.88 1.08 -1.52
C PRO A 320 2.68 1.43 -2.41
N LEU A 321 2.62 2.66 -2.92
CA LEU A 321 1.58 3.06 -3.87
C LEU A 321 1.72 2.32 -5.21
N ILE A 322 0.69 2.41 -6.05
CA ILE A 322 0.80 1.92 -7.42
C ILE A 322 1.67 2.91 -8.20
N GLU A 323 2.81 2.45 -8.70
CA GLU A 323 3.80 3.26 -9.40
C GLU A 323 3.75 3.03 -10.92
N ARG A 324 4.24 4.02 -11.67
CA ARG A 324 4.53 3.88 -13.10
C ARG A 324 6.01 3.59 -13.30
N TRP A 325 6.33 2.72 -14.25
CA TRP A 325 7.71 2.35 -14.59
C TRP A 325 8.56 1.97 -13.36
N PRO A 326 8.12 1.02 -12.52
CA PRO A 326 8.91 0.55 -11.39
C PRO A 326 10.29 0.06 -11.88
N GLN A 327 11.31 0.25 -11.05
CA GLN A 327 12.73 0.07 -11.43
C GLN A 327 13.05 -1.28 -12.09
N ASN A 328 12.32 -2.33 -11.71
CA ASN A 328 12.54 -3.70 -12.19
C ASN A 328 11.50 -4.15 -13.24
N TYR A 329 10.57 -3.29 -13.65
CA TYR A 329 9.56 -3.62 -14.65
C TYR A 329 9.12 -2.38 -15.45
N PRO A 330 9.88 -1.97 -16.48
CA PRO A 330 9.58 -0.76 -17.25
C PRO A 330 8.38 -0.91 -18.19
N TYR A 331 7.76 -2.10 -18.27
CA TYR A 331 6.74 -2.44 -19.27
C TYR A 331 5.29 -2.29 -18.77
N GLY A 332 5.07 -2.16 -17.46
CA GLY A 332 3.76 -1.91 -16.86
C GLY A 332 3.87 -1.24 -15.50
N SER A 333 2.74 -0.95 -14.88
CA SER A 333 2.67 -0.40 -13.53
C SER A 333 3.12 -1.43 -12.49
N SER A 334 3.37 -0.98 -11.25
CA SER A 334 3.70 -1.91 -10.15
C SER A 334 2.59 -2.92 -9.85
N VAL A 335 1.34 -2.70 -10.28
CA VAL A 335 0.26 -3.70 -10.15
C VAL A 335 0.60 -5.00 -10.86
N ALA A 336 1.28 -4.95 -12.01
CA ALA A 336 1.70 -6.15 -12.69
C ALA A 336 2.69 -6.96 -11.82
N LEU A 337 3.64 -6.27 -11.19
CA LEU A 337 4.58 -6.90 -10.25
C LEU A 337 3.87 -7.44 -9.02
N ASP A 338 2.93 -6.70 -8.44
CA ASP A 338 2.13 -7.14 -7.30
C ASP A 338 1.34 -8.40 -7.66
N HIS A 339 0.69 -8.42 -8.84
CA HIS A 339 -0.05 -9.58 -9.34
C HIS A 339 0.88 -10.80 -9.48
N TYR A 340 2.06 -10.64 -10.10
CA TYR A 340 3.03 -11.74 -10.21
C TYR A 340 3.60 -12.16 -8.84
N SER A 341 3.80 -11.25 -7.90
CA SER A 341 4.27 -11.60 -6.56
C SER A 341 3.20 -12.34 -5.74
N LEU A 342 1.92 -12.04 -5.98
CA LEU A 342 0.80 -12.67 -5.29
C LEU A 342 0.44 -14.04 -5.89
N TRP A 343 0.43 -14.14 -7.22
CA TRP A 343 -0.12 -15.28 -7.96
C TRP A 343 0.71 -15.75 -9.15
N GLY A 344 1.90 -15.18 -9.36
CA GLY A 344 2.80 -15.64 -10.42
C GLY A 344 3.31 -17.05 -10.14
N LEU A 345 3.27 -17.90 -11.15
CA LEU A 345 4.01 -19.16 -11.15
C LEU A 345 5.51 -18.82 -11.14
N GLU A 346 6.28 -19.40 -10.20
CA GLU A 346 7.74 -19.29 -10.17
C GLU A 346 8.31 -19.57 -11.59
N GLY A 347 8.83 -18.54 -12.26
CA GLY A 347 9.22 -18.69 -13.67
C GLY A 347 9.54 -17.41 -14.46
N PHE A 348 10.02 -16.33 -13.82
CA PHE A 348 10.70 -15.22 -14.50
C PHE A 348 12.11 -15.01 -13.95
#